data_AF-A0A544XEZ4-F1
#
_entry.id   AF-A0A544XEZ4-F1
#
_cell.length_a   1.000
_cell.length_b   1.000
_cell.length_c   1.000
_cell.angle_alpha   90.00
_cell.angle_beta   90.00
_cell.angle_gamma   90.00
#
_symmetry.space_group_name_H-M   'P 1'
#
loop_
_entity.id
_entity.type
_entity.pdbx_description
1 polymer ?
#
loop_
_entity_poly.entity_id
_entity_poly.type
_entity_poly.pdbx_seq_one_letter_code
_entity_poly.pdbx_strand_id
1 'polypeptide(L)'
;MTDALGFSESIDATVAVVLLREGPVSGELIPLEGNIAVDFDAGTPPTPELVAQLLDSSVRLTAPSEVPYEVVEAINEVPIPAVFTRTPWLRAHRALVLRDGRAALGAFQMRYSPRLGLVVDELLRTDTGE
;
A
#
# COMPACT_ATOMS: atom_id res chain seq x y z
N MET A 1 -6.91 44.41 -16.88
CA MET A 1 -5.93 43.42 -17.39
C MET A 1 -5.81 42.38 -16.30
N THR A 2 -6.72 41.40 -16.34
CA THR A 2 -6.89 40.40 -15.27
C THR A 2 -5.85 39.32 -15.51
N ASP A 3 -4.83 39.32 -14.65
CA ASP A 3 -3.87 38.21 -14.58
C ASP A 3 -4.60 37.05 -13.89
N ALA A 4 -5.21 36.20 -14.70
CA ALA A 4 -5.71 34.91 -14.26
C ALA A 4 -4.50 33.99 -14.09
N LEU A 5 -3.79 34.15 -12.98
CA LEU A 5 -2.88 33.12 -12.48
C LEU A 5 -3.75 31.91 -12.13
N GLY A 6 -3.94 31.05 -13.13
CA GLY A 6 -4.47 29.72 -12.95
C GLY A 6 -3.47 28.93 -12.11
N PHE A 7 -3.59 29.05 -10.79
CA PHE A 7 -3.16 28.00 -9.89
C PHE A 7 -4.07 26.81 -10.19
N SER A 8 -3.67 25.99 -11.16
CA SER A 8 -4.03 24.57 -11.12
C SER A 8 -3.27 24.00 -9.93
N GLU A 9 -3.79 24.25 -8.72
CA GLU A 9 -3.38 23.54 -7.52
C GLU A 9 -3.85 22.10 -7.75
N SER A 10 -2.98 21.30 -8.37
CA SER A 10 -3.16 19.86 -8.43
C SER A 10 -3.18 19.39 -6.98
N ILE A 11 -4.35 19.00 -6.47
CA ILE A 11 -4.46 18.51 -5.10
C ILE A 11 -3.70 17.20 -5.04
N ASP A 12 -2.68 17.14 -4.19
CA ASP A 12 -1.95 15.90 -3.94
C ASP A 12 -2.91 14.87 -3.34
N ALA A 13 -3.03 13.72 -4.00
CA ALA A 13 -3.79 12.59 -3.48
C ALA A 13 -2.83 11.68 -2.71
N THR A 14 -3.21 11.27 -1.50
CA THR A 14 -2.37 10.40 -0.68
C THR A 14 -3.08 9.15 -0.21
N VAL A 15 -2.32 8.08 -0.04
CA VAL A 15 -2.80 6.84 0.58
C VAL A 15 -1.71 6.24 1.47
N ALA A 16 -2.13 5.70 2.62
CA ALA A 16 -1.25 4.99 3.54
C ALA A 16 -1.43 3.48 3.35
N VAL A 17 -0.34 2.76 3.18
CA VAL A 17 -0.35 1.31 3.00
C VAL A 17 0.57 0.63 4.00
N VAL A 18 0.16 -0.53 4.48
CA VAL A 18 1.00 -1.45 5.24
C VAL A 18 1.46 -2.53 4.27
N LEU A 19 2.77 -2.68 4.15
CA LEU A 19 3.40 -3.69 3.32
C LEU A 19 3.48 -5.00 4.09
N LEU A 20 2.96 -6.06 3.49
CA LEU A 20 3.00 -7.41 4.03
C LEU A 20 3.73 -8.32 3.04
N ARG A 21 4.36 -9.36 3.54
CA ARG A 21 4.92 -10.47 2.75
C ARG A 21 4.25 -11.77 3.14
N GLU A 22 4.25 -12.73 2.23
CA GLU A 22 3.88 -14.10 2.57
C GLU A 22 5.00 -14.77 3.37
N GLY A 23 4.60 -15.44 4.45
CA GLY A 23 5.47 -16.23 5.29
C GLY A 23 5.89 -17.53 4.60
N PRO A 24 7.09 -18.03 4.90
CA PRO A 24 7.71 -19.13 4.14
C PRO A 24 7.08 -20.51 4.41
N VAL A 25 6.28 -20.66 5.46
CA VAL A 25 5.82 -21.98 5.93
C VAL A 25 4.35 -22.24 5.57
N SER A 26 3.47 -21.26 5.72
CA SER A 26 2.03 -21.46 5.56
C SER A 26 1.31 -20.34 4.77
N GLY A 27 2.06 -19.46 4.11
CA GLY A 27 1.48 -18.32 3.39
C GLY A 27 0.83 -17.29 4.33
N GLU A 28 1.17 -17.33 5.61
CA GLU A 28 0.72 -16.36 6.59
C GLU A 28 1.20 -14.96 6.20
N LEU A 29 0.38 -13.93 6.43
CA LEU A 29 0.76 -12.57 6.09
C LEU A 29 1.57 -11.97 7.24
N ILE A 30 2.80 -11.54 6.96
CA ILE A 30 3.72 -10.98 7.95
C ILE A 30 4.06 -9.54 7.54
N PRO A 31 4.08 -8.57 8.47
CA PRO A 31 4.56 -7.21 8.16
C PRO A 31 5.97 -7.26 7.59
N LEU A 32 6.23 -6.46 6.55
CA LEU A 32 7.48 -6.52 5.79
C LEU A 32 8.74 -6.40 6.65
N GLU A 33 8.73 -5.56 7.68
CA GLU A 33 9.82 -5.37 8.66
C GLU A 33 9.55 -6.10 10.00
N GLY A 34 8.59 -7.02 10.00
CA GLY A 34 8.14 -7.77 11.18
C GLY A 34 8.32 -9.28 11.08
N ASN A 35 7.82 -9.98 12.09
CA ASN A 35 7.84 -11.43 12.22
C ASN A 35 6.58 -12.02 12.87
N ILE A 36 5.60 -11.19 13.25
CA ILE A 36 4.32 -11.63 13.82
C ILE A 36 3.31 -11.72 12.69
N ALA A 37 2.69 -12.89 12.53
CA ALA A 37 1.64 -13.08 11.54
C ALA A 37 0.40 -12.23 11.86
N VAL A 38 -0.23 -11.71 10.80
CA VAL A 38 -1.43 -10.89 10.87
C VAL A 38 -2.63 -11.75 10.49
N ASP A 39 -3.63 -11.76 11.36
CA ASP A 39 -4.97 -12.23 11.05
C ASP A 39 -5.85 -11.00 10.81
N PHE A 40 -6.34 -10.83 9.58
CA PHE A 40 -7.19 -9.69 9.21
C PHE A 40 -8.61 -9.78 9.76
N ASP A 41 -9.08 -11.00 10.01
CA ASP A 41 -10.43 -11.29 10.47
C ASP A 41 -10.52 -11.43 11.99
N ALA A 42 -9.38 -11.25 12.68
CA ALA A 42 -9.31 -11.30 14.13
C ALA A 42 -10.36 -10.39 14.79
N GLY A 43 -11.22 -11.02 15.60
CA GLY A 43 -12.25 -10.30 16.37
C GLY A 43 -11.69 -9.43 17.49
N THR A 44 -10.42 -9.62 17.84
CA THR A 44 -9.73 -8.92 18.92
C THR A 44 -8.78 -7.85 18.39
N PRO A 45 -8.51 -6.78 19.16
CA PRO A 45 -7.46 -5.82 18.81
C PRO A 45 -6.09 -6.50 18.67
N PRO A 46 -5.23 -6.03 17.75
CA PRO A 46 -3.85 -6.52 17.64
C PRO A 46 -3.04 -6.19 18.90
N THR A 47 -2.03 -7.00 19.20
CA THR A 47 -1.11 -6.72 20.31
C THR A 47 -0.28 -5.46 20.03
N PRO A 48 0.23 -4.74 21.05
CA PRO A 48 1.08 -3.58 20.84
C PRO A 48 2.30 -3.85 19.97
N GLU A 49 2.91 -5.03 20.13
CA GLU A 49 4.08 -5.46 19.35
C GLU A 49 3.73 -5.65 17.87
N LEU A 50 2.55 -6.22 17.57
CA LEU A 50 2.07 -6.34 16.20
C LEU A 50 1.76 -4.96 15.59
N VAL A 51 1.16 -4.05 16.36
CA VAL A 51 0.91 -2.68 15.90
C VAL A 51 2.21 -1.98 15.53
N ALA A 52 3.26 -2.11 16.35
CA ALA A 52 4.58 -1.54 16.05
C ALA A 52 5.13 -2.07 14.72
N GLN A 53 5.10 -3.40 14.50
CA GLN A 53 5.59 -4.00 13.26
C GLN A 53 4.78 -3.57 12.02
N LEU A 54 3.47 -3.41 12.16
CA LEU A 54 2.60 -2.92 11.09
C LEU A 54 2.92 -1.46 10.74
N LEU A 55 3.22 -0.63 11.73
CA LEU A 55 3.63 0.77 11.52
C LEU A 55 5.02 0.88 10.90
N ASP A 56 5.99 0.07 11.36
CA ASP A 56 7.33 0.03 10.77
C ASP A 56 7.33 -0.48 9.32
N SER A 57 6.30 -1.26 8.96
CA SER A 57 6.06 -1.72 7.60
C SER A 57 5.13 -0.81 6.78
N SER A 58 4.80 0.39 7.28
CA SER A 58 3.90 1.32 6.59
C SER A 58 4.66 2.30 5.69
N VAL A 59 4.05 2.64 4.56
CA VAL A 59 4.50 3.70 3.67
C VAL A 59 3.32 4.58 3.25
N ARG A 60 3.60 5.85 3.00
CA ARG A 60 2.66 6.80 2.41
C ARG A 60 3.05 7.01 0.96
N LEU A 61 2.07 6.95 0.07
CA LEU A 61 2.24 7.27 -1.35
C LEU A 61 1.51 8.57 -1.67
N THR A 62 2.13 9.38 -2.52
CA THR A 62 1.62 10.68 -2.95
C THR A 62 1.56 10.73 -4.46
N ALA A 63 0.39 11.06 -5.02
CA ALA A 63 0.21 11.35 -6.42
C ALA A 63 0.10 12.86 -6.66
N PRO A 64 0.66 13.38 -7.77
CA PRO A 64 1.31 12.64 -8.85
C PRO A 64 2.84 12.54 -8.68
N SER A 65 3.38 12.99 -7.54
CA SER A 65 4.81 13.19 -7.34
C SER A 65 5.61 11.89 -7.21
N GLU A 66 5.04 10.87 -6.56
CA GLU A 66 5.70 9.58 -6.33
C GLU A 66 5.08 8.47 -7.18
N VAL A 67 3.77 8.53 -7.39
CA VAL A 67 2.99 7.53 -8.13
C VAL A 67 1.90 8.20 -8.99
N PRO A 68 1.43 7.54 -10.07
CA PRO A 68 0.23 7.99 -10.80
C PRO A 68 -1.02 8.05 -9.91
N TYR A 69 -1.97 8.92 -10.24
CA TYR A 69 -3.24 9.05 -9.50
C TYR A 69 -4.02 7.73 -9.46
N GLU A 70 -3.98 6.99 -10.56
CA GLU A 70 -4.65 5.70 -10.73
C GLU A 70 -4.19 4.66 -9.70
N VAL A 71 -2.93 4.74 -9.23
CA VAL A 71 -2.40 3.88 -8.18
C VAL A 71 -3.02 4.23 -6.83
N VAL A 72 -3.11 5.53 -6.51
CA VAL A 72 -3.73 5.99 -5.25
C VAL A 72 -5.21 5.65 -5.23
N GLU A 73 -5.91 5.84 -6.35
CA GLU A 73 -7.33 5.47 -6.49
C GLU A 73 -7.52 3.96 -6.31
N ALA A 74 -6.77 3.14 -7.04
CA ALA A 74 -6.89 1.69 -6.96
C ALA A 74 -6.56 1.14 -5.55
N ILE A 75 -5.61 1.74 -4.82
CA ILE A 75 -5.33 1.35 -3.43
C ILE A 75 -6.49 1.76 -2.52
N ASN A 76 -7.08 2.94 -2.72
CA ASN A 76 -8.19 3.40 -1.89
C ASN A 76 -9.44 2.53 -2.01
N GLU A 77 -9.63 1.87 -3.16
CA GLU A 77 -10.67 0.87 -3.40
C GLU A 77 -10.45 -0.45 -2.64
N VAL A 78 -9.21 -0.75 -2.25
CA VAL A 78 -8.91 -1.92 -1.41
C VAL A 78 -9.63 -1.76 -0.06
N PRO A 79 -10.32 -2.77 0.47
CA PRO A 79 -10.92 -2.69 1.79
C PRO A 79 -9.88 -2.50 2.91
N ILE A 80 -10.25 -1.76 3.95
CA ILE A 80 -9.44 -1.66 5.18
C ILE A 80 -9.62 -2.96 5.96
N PRO A 81 -8.54 -3.70 6.29
CA PRO A 81 -8.63 -4.88 7.13
C PRO A 81 -9.30 -4.59 8.48
N ALA A 82 -10.14 -5.51 8.97
CA ALA A 82 -10.88 -5.30 10.22
C ALA A 82 -9.93 -5.05 11.40
N VAL A 83 -8.82 -5.78 11.46
CA VAL A 83 -7.76 -5.59 12.47
C VAL A 83 -7.19 -4.16 12.47
N PHE A 84 -7.09 -3.48 11.32
CA PHE A 84 -6.58 -2.09 11.25
C PHE A 84 -7.59 -1.08 11.77
N THR A 85 -8.88 -1.29 11.53
CA THR A 85 -9.93 -0.37 12.03
C THR A 85 -10.00 -0.32 13.57
N ARG A 86 -9.56 -1.40 14.22
CA ARG A 86 -9.52 -1.56 15.69
C ARG A 86 -8.37 -0.81 16.36
N THR A 87 -7.41 -0.26 15.60
CA THR A 87 -6.27 0.51 16.14
C THR A 87 -6.25 1.92 15.55
N PRO A 88 -6.26 2.98 16.39
CA PRO A 88 -6.31 4.37 15.90
C PRO A 88 -5.22 4.73 14.88
N TRP A 89 -4.02 4.16 15.03
CA TRP A 89 -2.88 4.46 14.16
C TRP A 89 -3.02 3.87 12.74
N LEU A 90 -3.78 2.77 12.55
CA LEU A 90 -3.92 2.11 11.25
C LEU A 90 -5.28 2.33 10.58
N ARG A 91 -6.19 3.12 11.17
CA ARG A 91 -7.59 3.24 10.69
C ARG A 91 -7.77 3.65 9.23
N ALA A 92 -6.78 4.31 8.62
CA ALA A 92 -6.82 4.71 7.22
C ALA A 92 -5.92 3.86 6.32
N HIS A 93 -5.17 2.92 6.88
CA HIS A 93 -4.20 2.13 6.13
C HIS A 93 -4.88 1.03 5.33
N ARG A 94 -4.35 0.74 4.14
CA ARG A 94 -4.71 -0.44 3.35
C ARG A 94 -3.59 -1.47 3.42
N ALA A 95 -3.93 -2.74 3.27
CA ALA A 95 -2.91 -3.78 3.18
C ALA A 95 -2.48 -3.96 1.72
N LEU A 96 -1.16 -3.97 1.50
CA LEU A 96 -0.57 -4.37 0.23
C LEU A 96 0.28 -5.62 0.45
N VAL A 97 -0.12 -6.73 -0.15
CA VAL A 97 0.55 -8.02 -0.01
C VAL A 97 1.55 -8.24 -1.15
N LEU A 98 2.83 -8.30 -0.81
CA LEU A 98 3.93 -8.63 -1.69
C LEU A 98 4.10 -10.15 -1.75
N ARG A 99 3.70 -10.75 -2.87
CA ARG A 99 3.97 -12.15 -3.21
C ARG A 99 5.20 -12.22 -4.08
N ASP A 100 6.17 -13.05 -3.70
CA ASP A 100 7.50 -13.09 -4.36
C ASP A 100 8.14 -11.69 -4.48
N GLY A 101 7.93 -10.84 -3.47
CA GLY A 101 8.44 -9.46 -3.42
C GLY A 101 7.68 -8.45 -4.30
N ARG A 102 6.54 -8.85 -4.89
CA ARG A 102 5.76 -8.02 -5.82
C ARG A 102 4.27 -8.01 -5.47
N ALA A 103 3.59 -6.90 -5.73
CA ALA A 103 2.13 -6.82 -5.72
C ALA A 103 1.63 -6.33 -7.06
N ALA A 104 0.54 -6.90 -7.55
CA ALA A 104 -0.15 -6.42 -8.74
C ALA A 104 -1.40 -5.65 -8.33
N LEU A 105 -1.65 -4.51 -8.97
CA LEU A 105 -2.85 -3.71 -8.78
C LEU A 105 -3.26 -3.10 -10.12
N GLY A 106 -4.27 -3.70 -10.75
CA GLY A 106 -4.69 -3.31 -12.10
C GLY A 106 -3.55 -3.46 -13.11
N ALA A 107 -3.21 -2.37 -13.79
CA ALA A 107 -2.11 -2.31 -14.76
C ALA A 107 -0.74 -2.02 -14.12
N PHE A 108 -0.65 -1.97 -12.79
CA PHE A 108 0.59 -1.63 -12.10
C PHE A 108 1.17 -2.84 -11.36
N GLN A 109 2.50 -2.93 -11.38
CA GLN A 109 3.27 -3.84 -10.55
C GLN A 109 4.08 -3.02 -9.55
N MET A 110 3.96 -3.36 -8.28
CA MET A 110 4.66 -2.72 -7.19
C MET A 110 5.70 -3.68 -6.62
N ARG A 111 6.85 -3.15 -6.22
CA ARG A 111 7.88 -3.89 -5.47
C ARG A 111 8.46 -3.01 -4.38
N TYR A 112 8.86 -3.61 -3.27
CA TYR A 112 9.60 -2.89 -2.25
C TYR A 112 11.10 -2.86 -2.55
N SER A 113 11.72 -1.71 -2.31
CA SER A 113 13.16 -1.50 -2.35
C SER A 113 13.60 -0.88 -1.02
N PRO A 114 14.50 -1.51 -0.25
CA PRO A 114 14.98 -0.92 1.01
C PRO A 114 15.63 0.47 0.86
N ARG A 115 16.07 0.82 -0.35
CA ARG A 115 16.66 2.14 -0.65
C ARG A 115 15.66 3.18 -1.14
N LEU A 116 14.63 2.74 -1.86
CA LEU A 116 13.74 3.64 -2.61
C LEU A 116 12.30 3.64 -2.08
N GLY A 117 11.98 2.76 -1.12
CA GLY A 117 10.62 2.52 -0.70
C GLY A 117 9.85 1.67 -1.73
N LEU A 118 8.55 1.94 -1.86
CA LEU A 118 7.70 1.25 -2.82
C LEU A 118 7.94 1.81 -4.23
N VAL A 119 8.39 0.95 -5.14
CA VAL A 119 8.60 1.27 -6.55
C VAL A 119 7.40 0.74 -7.33
N VAL A 120 6.87 1.57 -8.23
CA VAL A 120 5.73 1.24 -9.08
C VAL A 120 6.16 1.26 -10.53
N ASP A 121 5.90 0.15 -11.22
CA ASP A 121 6.14 -0.03 -12.65
C ASP A 121 4.79 -0.29 -13.35
N GLU A 122 4.62 0.22 -14.56
CA GLU A 122 3.47 -0.15 -15.40
C GLU A 122 3.72 -1.53 -16.00
N LEU A 123 2.74 -2.43 -15.87
CA LEU A 123 2.72 -3.70 -16.58
C LEU A 123 2.48 -3.36 -18.05
N LEU A 124 3.55 -3.31 -18.84
CA LEU A 124 3.44 -3.25 -20.29
C LEU A 124 2.45 -4.33 -20.73
N ARG A 125 1.29 -3.92 -21.26
CA ARG A 125 0.46 -4.84 -22.01
C ARG A 125 1.34 -5.35 -23.13
N THR A 126 1.73 -6.62 -23.04
CA THR A 126 2.23 -7.32 -24.20
C THR A 126 0.99 -7.45 -25.08
N ASP A 127 0.82 -6.49 -26.00
CA ASP A 127 -0.08 -6.64 -27.13
C ASP A 127 0.37 -7.93 -27.83
N THR A 128 -0.31 -9.02 -27.49
CA THR A 128 -0.26 -10.23 -28.28
C THR A 128 -1.13 -9.90 -29.47
N GLY A 129 -0.49 -9.29 -30.47
CA GLY A 129 -1.08 -9.13 -31.79
C GLY A 129 -1.40 -10.51 -32.34
N GLU A 130 -2.67 -10.72 -32.67
CA GLU A 130 -3.12 -11.74 -33.60
C GLU A 130 -3.97 -11.05 -34.68
#